data_AF-A0A3A8KZB2-F1
#
_entry.id   AF-A0A3A8KZB2-F1
#
_cell.length_a   1.000
_cell.length_b   1.000
_cell.length_c   1.000
_cell.angle_alpha   90.00
_cell.angle_beta   90.00
_cell.angle_gamma   90.00
#
_symmetry.space_group_name_H-M   'P 1'
#
loop_
_entity.id
_entity.type
_entity.pdbx_description
1 polymer ?
#
loop_
_entity_poly.entity_id
_entity_poly.type
_entity_poly.pdbx_seq_one_letter_code
_entity_poly.pdbx_strand_id
1 'polypeptide(L)'
;MSDGTLFSMETIPTEAQYQGRLWVADLLDLTGAALVGWGAVRAAEQVSTAGALVLAGAVAWFALSAVGGLTGRTPGRHFLGLRLERGEGRAPGLGTGLLRGLTAPVELLLQVVLQRRPLDTRLGVHARPIPGGARGWVRGLLPQLVGVAVLAGAVWSIVTPTRQEMLQYLDSTLTGWHCCHGTREVTWQCRTSLSRAVRNAKGGDAEVEKLLRAECPVAAARLTP
;
A
#
# COMPACT_ATOMS: atom_id res chain seq x y z
N MET A 1 48.31 28.88 25.35
CA MET A 1 46.95 28.46 25.75
C MET A 1 45.94 29.35 25.05
N SER A 2 45.38 28.87 23.94
CA SER A 2 44.02 29.11 23.45
C SER A 2 43.92 28.38 22.11
N ASP A 3 43.70 27.06 22.18
CA ASP A 3 43.49 26.26 20.98
C ASP A 3 42.17 26.69 20.34
N GLY A 4 42.30 27.31 19.17
CA GLY A 4 41.18 27.72 18.34
C GLY A 4 40.49 26.48 17.77
N THR A 5 39.46 26.00 18.46
CA THR A 5 38.52 25.00 17.94
C THR A 5 37.08 25.51 18.01
N LEU A 6 36.87 26.77 17.60
CA LEU A 6 35.52 27.33 17.40
C LEU A 6 34.80 26.75 16.16
N PHE A 7 35.48 25.92 15.37
CA PHE A 7 34.91 25.20 14.22
C PHE A 7 35.33 23.73 14.26
N SER A 8 35.06 23.04 15.37
CA SER A 8 34.82 21.61 15.29
C SER A 8 33.61 21.44 14.37
N MET A 9 33.84 21.05 13.10
CA MET A 9 32.78 20.49 12.26
C MET A 9 32.15 19.38 13.07
N GLU A 10 31.00 19.66 13.69
CA GLU A 10 30.20 18.69 14.38
C GLU A 10 29.79 17.68 13.31
N THR A 11 30.56 16.60 13.19
CA THR A 11 30.31 15.54 12.22
C THR A 11 28.89 15.09 12.49
N ILE A 12 27.98 15.38 11.56
CA ILE A 12 26.57 15.02 11.69
C ILE A 12 26.55 13.55 12.09
N PRO A 13 26.05 13.19 13.29
CA PRO A 13 26.09 11.82 13.75
C PRO A 13 25.47 10.96 12.67
N THR A 14 26.06 9.80 12.38
CA THR A 14 25.65 8.95 11.23
C THR A 14 24.16 8.60 11.24
N GLU A 15 23.54 8.67 12.42
CA GLU A 15 22.13 8.47 12.70
C GLU A 15 21.23 9.60 12.17
N ALA A 16 21.74 10.85 12.10
CA ALA A 16 21.02 12.01 11.58
C ALA A 16 21.05 12.09 10.05
N GLN A 17 22.06 11.50 9.40
CA GLN A 17 22.26 11.58 7.95
C GLN A 17 21.11 10.98 7.12
N TYR A 18 20.39 10.00 7.66
CA TYR A 18 19.33 9.29 6.93
C TYR A 18 17.92 9.65 7.36
N GLN A 19 17.74 10.62 8.27
CA GLN A 19 16.43 10.95 8.84
C GLN A 19 15.41 11.43 7.79
N GLY A 20 15.84 12.25 6.82
CA GLY A 20 14.95 12.69 5.74
C GLY A 20 14.48 11.53 4.85
N ARG A 21 15.40 10.64 4.46
CA ARG A 21 15.05 9.43 3.70
C ARG A 21 14.17 8.49 4.51
N LEU A 22 14.41 8.35 5.81
CA LEU A 22 13.57 7.52 6.67
C LEU A 22 12.15 8.09 6.81
N TRP A 23 12.00 9.42 6.85
CA TRP A 23 10.70 10.09 6.83
C TRP A 23 9.91 9.76 5.57
N VAL A 24 10.55 9.91 4.40
CA VAL A 24 9.91 9.56 3.12
C VAL A 24 9.58 8.06 3.09
N ALA A 25 10.46 7.19 3.61
CA ALA A 25 10.21 5.75 3.67
C ALA A 25 8.96 5.43 4.51
N ASP A 26 8.86 5.99 5.71
CA ASP A 26 7.71 5.75 6.60
C ASP A 26 6.42 6.33 6.00
N LEU A 27 6.49 7.46 5.29
CA LEU A 27 5.33 8.01 4.57
C LEU A 27 4.88 7.09 3.42
N LEU A 28 5.82 6.55 2.64
CA LEU A 28 5.52 5.59 1.57
C LEU A 28 4.91 4.31 2.13
N ASP A 29 5.44 3.80 3.25
CA ASP A 29 4.91 2.60 3.90
C ASP A 29 3.51 2.84 4.48
N LEU A 30 3.27 4.01 5.09
CA LEU A 30 1.97 4.36 5.67
C LEU A 30 0.89 4.54 4.59
N THR A 31 1.22 5.26 3.52
CA THR A 31 0.33 5.45 2.37
C THR A 31 0.09 4.13 1.64
N GLY A 32 1.13 3.31 1.45
CA GLY A 32 1.02 1.96 0.90
C GLY A 32 0.09 1.07 1.74
N ALA A 33 0.24 1.07 3.07
CA ALA A 33 -0.63 0.32 3.97
C ALA A 33 -2.09 0.78 3.90
N ALA A 34 -2.34 2.09 3.81
CA ALA A 34 -3.69 2.63 3.63
C ALA A 34 -4.33 2.18 2.31
N LEU A 35 -3.58 2.19 1.20
CA LEU A 35 -4.04 1.67 -0.09
C LEU A 35 -4.32 0.17 -0.04
N VAL A 36 -3.47 -0.61 0.64
CA VAL A 36 -3.68 -2.05 0.83
C VAL A 36 -4.95 -2.31 1.64
N GLY A 37 -5.17 -1.58 2.73
CA GLY A 37 -6.38 -1.68 3.54
C GLY A 37 -7.63 -1.35 2.74
N TRP A 38 -7.62 -0.26 1.96
CA TRP A 38 -8.73 0.10 1.09
C TRP A 38 -8.99 -0.95 0.01
N GLY A 39 -7.93 -1.41 -0.68
CA GLY A 39 -8.03 -2.47 -1.67
C GLY A 39 -8.58 -3.77 -1.09
N ALA A 40 -8.24 -4.11 0.15
CA ALA A 40 -8.79 -5.29 0.84
C ALA A 40 -10.29 -5.15 1.11
N VAL A 41 -10.76 -4.00 1.60
CA VAL A 41 -12.20 -3.73 1.80
C VAL A 41 -12.96 -3.84 0.48
N ARG A 42 -12.38 -3.29 -0.60
CA ARG A 42 -12.94 -3.37 -1.97
C ARG A 42 -13.00 -4.81 -2.49
N ALA A 43 -11.93 -5.57 -2.31
CA ALA A 43 -11.84 -6.95 -2.75
C ALA A 43 -12.81 -7.86 -1.99
N ALA A 44 -13.06 -7.57 -0.71
CA ALA A 44 -14.03 -8.27 0.11
C ALA A 44 -15.50 -7.90 -0.18
N GLU A 45 -15.74 -6.99 -1.14
CA GLU A 45 -17.08 -6.45 -1.47
C GLU A 45 -17.82 -5.87 -0.24
N GLN A 46 -17.09 -5.42 0.78
CA GLN A 46 -17.68 -4.82 1.97
C GLN A 46 -18.06 -3.37 1.71
N VAL A 47 -19.14 -2.92 2.37
CA VAL A 47 -19.51 -1.51 2.37
C VAL A 47 -18.34 -0.69 2.93
N SER A 48 -17.84 0.24 2.12
CA SER A 48 -16.70 1.08 2.44
C SER A 48 -17.09 2.15 3.46
N THR A 49 -17.21 1.75 4.72
CA THR A 49 -17.40 2.69 5.85
C THR A 49 -16.06 3.26 6.28
N ALA A 50 -16.07 4.49 6.83
CA ALA A 50 -14.87 5.11 7.37
C ALA A 50 -14.18 4.21 8.42
N GLY A 51 -14.98 3.58 9.30
CA GLY A 51 -14.47 2.65 10.30
C GLY A 51 -13.78 1.42 9.71
N ALA A 52 -14.38 0.79 8.69
CA ALA A 52 -13.80 -0.37 8.03
C ALA A 52 -12.47 -0.02 7.32
N LEU A 53 -12.42 1.13 6.64
CA LEU A 53 -11.20 1.59 5.97
C LEU A 53 -10.08 1.88 6.97
N VAL A 54 -10.39 2.57 8.07
CA VAL A 54 -9.41 2.85 9.14
C VAL A 54 -8.92 1.55 9.76
N LEU A 55 -9.81 0.62 10.08
CA LEU A 55 -9.44 -0.67 10.67
C LEU A 55 -8.56 -1.49 9.71
N ALA A 56 -8.95 -1.63 8.45
CA ALA A 56 -8.19 -2.37 7.45
C ALA A 56 -6.82 -1.75 7.18
N GLY A 57 -6.76 -0.42 7.08
CA GLY A 57 -5.50 0.33 6.96
C GLY A 57 -4.59 0.14 8.18
N ALA A 58 -5.16 0.20 9.39
CA ALA A 58 -4.42 -0.04 10.63
C ALA A 58 -3.86 -1.47 10.68
N VAL A 59 -4.67 -2.48 10.36
CA VAL A 59 -4.22 -3.88 10.31
C VAL A 59 -3.09 -4.06 9.31
N ALA A 60 -3.22 -3.52 8.10
CA ALA A 60 -2.17 -3.56 7.08
C ALA A 60 -0.88 -2.86 7.55
N TRP A 61 -1.01 -1.72 8.23
CA TRP A 61 0.11 -0.96 8.78
C TRP A 61 0.84 -1.72 9.89
N PHE A 62 0.12 -2.36 10.81
CA PHE A 62 0.71 -3.17 11.87
C PHE A 62 1.36 -4.44 11.33
N ALA A 63 0.77 -5.08 10.33
CA ALA A 63 1.39 -6.21 9.64
C ALA A 63 2.71 -5.79 8.97
N LEU A 64 2.71 -4.65 8.26
CA LEU A 64 3.92 -4.11 7.65
C LEU A 64 4.98 -3.73 8.70
N SER A 65 4.55 -3.16 9.83
CA SER A 65 5.43 -2.80 10.95
C SER A 65 6.03 -4.04 11.61
N ALA A 66 5.28 -5.14 11.73
CA ALA A 66 5.78 -6.43 12.22
C ALA A 66 6.85 -7.00 11.28
N VAL A 67 6.59 -7.03 9.97
CA VAL A 67 7.57 -7.46 8.95
C VAL A 67 8.82 -6.57 8.99
N GLY A 68 8.62 -5.25 9.11
CA GLY A 68 9.70 -4.27 9.26
C GLY A 68 10.53 -4.47 10.53
N GLY A 69 9.91 -4.86 11.63
CA GLY A 69 10.61 -5.20 12.88
C GLY A 69 11.44 -6.47 12.75
N LEU A 70 10.89 -7.52 12.12
CA LEU A 70 11.58 -8.80 11.95
C LEU A 70 12.76 -8.72 10.97
N THR A 71 12.61 -7.95 9.88
CA THR A 71 13.59 -7.92 8.79
C THR A 71 14.47 -6.67 8.79
N GLY A 72 14.10 -5.64 9.56
CA GLY A 72 14.66 -4.30 9.46
C GLY A 72 14.28 -3.59 8.15
N ARG A 73 13.45 -4.18 7.30
CA ARG A 73 13.15 -3.68 5.95
C ARG A 73 11.65 -3.65 5.70
N THR A 74 11.24 -2.65 4.95
CA THR A 74 9.89 -2.48 4.38
C THR A 74 10.05 -2.02 2.93
N PRO A 75 9.01 -2.08 2.08
CA PRO A 75 9.11 -1.65 0.70
C PRO A 75 9.61 -0.21 0.55
N GLY A 76 9.08 0.73 1.34
CA GLY A 76 9.51 2.12 1.34
C GLY A 76 10.97 2.29 1.77
N ARG A 77 11.39 1.62 2.86
CA ARG A 77 12.78 1.66 3.33
C ARG A 77 13.74 1.04 2.32
N HIS A 78 13.38 -0.10 1.75
CA HIS A 78 14.19 -0.78 0.76
C HIS A 78 14.33 0.05 -0.53
N PHE A 79 13.23 0.62 -1.03
CA PHE A 79 13.25 1.52 -2.18
C PHE A 79 14.21 2.69 -1.96
N LEU A 80 14.20 3.25 -0.76
CA LEU A 80 15.13 4.30 -0.37
C LEU A 80 16.49 3.78 0.11
N GLY A 81 16.85 2.52 -0.12
CA GLY A 81 18.17 1.98 0.19
C GLY A 81 18.51 1.91 1.68
N LEU A 82 17.49 1.90 2.54
CA LEU A 82 17.61 1.90 3.99
C LEU A 82 17.20 0.56 4.62
N ARG A 83 17.74 0.31 5.79
CA ARG A 83 17.21 -0.63 6.77
C ARG A 83 17.22 -0.01 8.15
N LEU A 84 16.31 -0.47 9.01
CA LEU A 84 16.33 -0.18 10.42
C LEU A 84 17.16 -1.20 11.16
N GLU A 85 17.93 -0.72 12.11
CA GLU A 85 18.74 -1.53 13.01
C GLU A 85 18.48 -1.14 14.46
N ARG A 86 18.71 -2.10 15.35
CA ARG A 86 18.75 -1.92 16.79
C ARG A 86 20.02 -2.59 17.33
N GLY A 87 20.77 -1.88 18.17
CA GLY A 87 22.04 -2.38 18.72
C GLY A 87 23.10 -2.67 17.65
N GLU A 88 23.85 -3.76 17.81
CA GLU A 88 24.96 -4.23 16.95
C GLU A 88 24.53 -4.68 15.53
N GLY A 89 23.79 -3.84 14.80
CA GLY A 89 23.42 -4.10 13.40
C GLY A 89 22.33 -5.15 13.18
N ARG A 90 21.58 -5.50 14.23
CA ARG A 90 20.48 -6.47 14.18
C ARG A 90 19.17 -5.81 13.78
N ALA A 91 18.23 -6.60 13.25
CA ALA A 91 16.87 -6.12 13.02
C ALA A 91 16.21 -5.70 14.36
N PRO A 92 15.25 -4.74 14.35
CA PRO A 92 14.64 -4.23 15.58
C PRO A 92 13.92 -5.28 16.44
N GLY A 93 13.45 -6.37 15.85
CA GLY A 93 12.61 -7.39 16.48
C GLY A 93 11.12 -7.05 16.40
N LEU A 94 10.27 -8.08 16.56
CA LEU A 94 8.82 -7.96 16.39
C LEU A 94 8.20 -6.93 17.35
N GLY A 95 8.53 -7.01 18.64
CA GLY A 95 7.97 -6.09 19.65
C GLY A 95 8.31 -4.62 19.35
N THR A 96 9.57 -4.34 18.98
CA THR A 96 9.99 -3.00 18.56
C THR A 96 9.29 -2.55 17.28
N GLY A 97 9.11 -3.46 16.33
CA GLY A 97 8.36 -3.19 15.10
C GLY A 97 6.90 -2.79 15.38
N LEU A 98 6.21 -3.52 16.26
CA LEU A 98 4.84 -3.20 16.65
C LEU A 98 4.74 -1.88 17.44
N LEU A 99 5.66 -1.63 18.38
CA LEU A 99 5.75 -0.35 19.08
C LEU A 99 6.02 0.81 18.10
N ARG A 100 6.83 0.57 17.06
CA ARG A 100 7.03 1.52 15.97
C ARG A 100 5.77 1.71 15.13
N GLY A 101 4.93 0.70 14.97
CA GLY A 101 3.60 0.85 14.36
C GLY A 101 2.74 1.91 15.07
N LEU A 102 2.87 2.04 16.40
CA LEU A 102 2.18 3.10 17.16
C LEU A 102 2.91 4.45 17.08
N THR A 103 4.23 4.43 17.16
CA THR A 103 5.03 5.66 17.34
C THR A 103 5.43 6.34 16.03
N ALA A 104 5.64 5.60 14.93
CA ALA A 104 6.10 6.18 13.67
C ALA A 104 5.11 7.18 13.02
N PRO A 105 3.77 7.00 13.07
CA PRO A 105 2.84 8.04 12.60
C PRO A 105 2.98 9.35 13.39
N VAL A 106 3.21 9.26 14.70
CA VAL A 106 3.48 10.42 15.56
C VAL A 106 4.85 11.01 15.22
N GLU A 107 5.84 10.17 15.00
CA GLU A 107 7.21 10.58 14.64
C GLU A 107 7.26 11.31 13.31
N LEU A 108 6.44 10.91 12.32
CA LEU A 108 6.30 11.61 11.04
C LEU A 108 5.88 13.07 11.24
N LEU A 109 4.99 13.35 12.19
CA LEU A 109 4.54 14.70 12.53
C LEU A 109 5.60 15.46 13.32
N LEU A 110 6.17 14.81 14.35
CA LEU A 110 7.18 15.40 15.21
C LEU A 110 8.43 15.81 14.43
N GLN A 111 8.87 14.99 13.46
CA GLN A 111 10.08 15.27 12.70
C GLN A 111 9.97 16.53 11.83
N VAL A 112 8.77 16.88 11.33
CA VAL A 112 8.57 18.11 10.54
C VAL A 112 8.91 19.35 11.38
N VAL A 113 8.58 19.31 12.68
CA VAL A 113 8.79 20.44 13.59
C VAL A 113 10.16 20.37 14.27
N LEU A 114 10.51 19.20 14.82
CA LEU A 114 11.69 19.01 15.66
C LEU A 114 12.97 18.71 14.87
N GLN A 115 12.84 18.34 13.59
CA GLN A 115 13.94 17.84 12.75
C GLN A 115 14.76 16.72 13.40
N ARG A 116 14.15 16.01 14.35
CA ARG A 116 14.72 14.91 15.12
C ARG A 116 13.66 13.85 15.35
N ARG A 117 14.12 12.65 15.71
CA ARG A 117 13.26 11.48 15.95
C ARG A 117 13.38 10.96 17.38
N PRO A 118 12.66 11.58 18.34
CA PRO A 118 12.79 11.24 19.76
C PRO A 118 12.22 9.86 20.12
N LEU A 119 11.15 9.40 19.48
CA LEU A 119 10.53 8.09 19.77
C LEU A 119 11.39 6.96 19.21
N ASP A 120 11.93 7.11 17.99
CA ASP A 120 12.87 6.13 17.43
C ASP A 120 14.14 6.03 18.31
N THR A 121 14.62 7.17 18.83
CA THR A 121 15.76 7.20 19.75
C THR A 121 15.46 6.46 21.05
N ARG A 122 14.26 6.63 21.63
CA ARG A 122 13.83 5.88 22.84
C ARG A 122 13.70 4.39 22.58
N LEU A 123 13.32 4.00 21.37
CA LEU A 123 13.25 2.59 20.96
C LEU A 123 14.64 2.01 20.61
N GLY A 124 15.67 2.86 20.54
CA GLY A 124 17.04 2.49 20.15
C GLY A 124 17.13 2.06 18.69
N VAL A 125 16.30 2.64 17.83
CA VAL A 125 16.19 2.26 16.42
C VAL A 125 16.74 3.37 15.54
N HIS A 126 17.63 3.02 14.62
CA HIS A 126 18.27 3.97 13.72
C HIS A 126 18.27 3.46 12.28
N ALA A 127 18.22 4.39 11.32
CA ALA A 127 18.35 4.05 9.91
C ALA A 127 19.82 3.88 9.52
N ARG A 128 20.10 2.82 8.77
CA ARG A 128 21.39 2.55 8.14
C ARG A 128 21.20 2.22 6.66
N PRO A 129 22.19 2.51 5.81
CA PRO A 129 22.14 2.08 4.43
C PRO A 129 22.17 0.55 4.33
N ILE A 130 21.55 0.00 3.29
CA ILE A 130 21.62 -1.44 3.03
C ILE A 130 23.09 -1.83 2.76
N PRO A 131 23.63 -2.84 3.46
CA PRO A 131 25.02 -3.24 3.30
C PRO A 131 25.27 -3.79 1.90
N GLY A 132 26.43 -3.47 1.32
CA GLY A 132 26.81 -3.92 -0.03
C GLY A 132 26.24 -3.07 -1.18
N GLY A 133 25.71 -1.87 -0.88
CA GLY A 133 25.30 -0.88 -1.89
C GLY A 133 24.27 -1.43 -2.88
N ALA A 134 24.45 -1.15 -4.18
CA ALA A 134 23.56 -1.62 -5.23
C ALA A 134 23.40 -3.16 -5.26
N ARG A 135 24.47 -3.90 -5.02
CA ARG A 135 24.42 -5.38 -5.00
C ARG A 135 23.60 -5.90 -3.81
N GLY A 136 23.73 -5.27 -2.65
CA GLY A 136 22.94 -5.57 -1.46
C GLY A 136 21.46 -5.21 -1.63
N TRP A 137 21.19 -4.11 -2.32
CA TRP A 137 19.85 -3.68 -2.70
C TRP A 137 19.18 -4.73 -3.61
N VAL A 138 19.80 -5.10 -4.74
CA VAL A 138 19.24 -6.11 -5.67
C VAL A 138 19.00 -7.45 -4.98
N ARG A 139 19.93 -7.91 -4.14
CA ARG A 139 19.77 -9.17 -3.38
C ARG A 139 18.60 -9.13 -2.40
N GLY A 140 18.25 -7.96 -1.89
CA GLY A 140 17.15 -7.76 -0.97
C GLY A 140 15.79 -7.54 -1.65
N LEU A 141 15.73 -7.56 -2.98
CA LEU A 141 14.55 -7.17 -3.76
C LEU A 141 13.42 -8.20 -3.69
N LEU A 142 13.74 -9.50 -3.69
CA LEU A 142 12.76 -10.60 -3.75
C LEU A 142 11.64 -10.48 -2.70
N PRO A 143 11.92 -10.29 -1.39
CA PRO A 143 10.85 -10.11 -0.40
C PRO A 143 10.04 -8.81 -0.61
N GLN A 144 10.64 -7.79 -1.23
CA GLN A 144 9.95 -6.52 -1.50
C GLN A 144 9.01 -6.63 -2.70
N LEU A 145 9.31 -7.49 -3.66
CA LEU A 145 8.40 -7.79 -4.79
C LEU A 145 7.06 -8.31 -4.30
N VAL A 146 7.02 -9.06 -3.19
CA VAL A 146 5.76 -9.48 -2.56
C VAL A 146 4.95 -8.26 -2.11
N GLY A 147 5.59 -7.31 -1.42
CA GLY A 147 4.93 -6.07 -1.01
C GLY A 147 4.43 -5.24 -2.20
N VAL A 148 5.22 -5.16 -3.27
CA VAL A 148 4.82 -4.48 -4.51
C VAL A 148 3.64 -5.18 -5.19
N ALA A 149 3.65 -6.52 -5.25
CA ALA A 149 2.55 -7.30 -5.81
C ALA A 149 1.25 -7.12 -5.01
N VAL A 150 1.34 -7.09 -3.68
CA VAL A 150 0.19 -6.80 -2.80
C VAL A 150 -0.35 -5.39 -3.06
N LEU A 151 0.54 -4.38 -3.15
CA LEU A 151 0.13 -3.01 -3.47
C LEU A 151 -0.52 -2.91 -4.86
N ALA A 152 0.05 -3.57 -5.88
CA ALA A 152 -0.50 -3.61 -7.22
C ALA A 152 -1.90 -4.26 -7.25
N GLY A 153 -2.08 -5.37 -6.53
CA GLY A 153 -3.37 -6.04 -6.36
C GLY A 153 -4.39 -5.17 -5.62
N ALA A 154 -3.94 -4.39 -4.63
CA ALA A 154 -4.80 -3.43 -3.93
C ALA A 154 -5.25 -2.29 -4.85
N VAL A 155 -4.31 -1.67 -5.58
CA VAL A 155 -4.64 -0.63 -6.58
C VAL A 155 -5.60 -1.17 -7.63
N TRP A 156 -5.36 -2.39 -8.13
CA TRP A 156 -6.28 -3.06 -9.05
C TRP A 156 -7.68 -3.20 -8.44
N SER A 157 -7.78 -3.66 -7.20
CA SER A 157 -9.06 -3.82 -6.49
C SER A 157 -9.78 -2.48 -6.27
N ILE A 158 -9.04 -1.40 -6.03
CA ILE A 158 -9.59 -0.04 -5.89
C ILE A 158 -10.19 0.43 -7.21
N VAL A 159 -9.44 0.31 -8.32
CA VAL A 159 -9.92 0.78 -9.63
C VAL A 159 -10.99 -0.13 -10.22
N THR A 160 -11.00 -1.43 -9.88
CA THR A 160 -12.05 -2.35 -10.33
C THR A 160 -13.38 -2.12 -9.64
N PRO A 161 -14.51 -2.03 -10.38
CA PRO A 161 -15.82 -1.83 -9.78
C PRO A 161 -16.19 -3.07 -8.96
N THR A 162 -16.81 -2.87 -7.78
CA THR A 162 -17.37 -3.97 -6.98
C THR A 162 -18.58 -4.59 -7.68
N ARG A 163 -19.09 -5.74 -7.18
CA ARG A 163 -20.33 -6.34 -7.70
C ARG A 163 -21.50 -5.37 -7.61
N GLN A 164 -21.66 -4.69 -6.48
CA GLN A 164 -22.74 -3.72 -6.29
C GLN A 164 -22.62 -2.52 -7.25
N GLU A 165 -21.43 -1.94 -7.40
CA GLU A 165 -21.20 -0.83 -8.34
C GLU A 165 -21.39 -1.25 -9.79
N MET A 166 -20.97 -2.47 -10.13
CA MET A 166 -21.19 -3.04 -11.44
C MET A 166 -22.69 -3.16 -11.74
N LEU A 167 -23.47 -3.73 -10.82
CA LEU A 167 -24.92 -3.86 -10.99
C LEU A 167 -25.59 -2.49 -11.09
N GLN A 168 -25.27 -1.57 -10.18
CA GLN A 168 -25.80 -0.20 -10.21
C GLN A 168 -25.44 0.54 -11.51
N TYR A 169 -24.23 0.33 -12.04
CA TYR A 169 -23.81 0.94 -13.29
C TYR A 169 -24.55 0.35 -14.50
N LEU A 170 -24.70 -0.97 -14.56
CA LEU A 170 -25.37 -1.65 -15.68
C LEU A 170 -26.88 -1.36 -15.69
N ASP A 171 -27.49 -1.24 -14.51
CA ASP A 171 -28.90 -0.88 -14.33
C ASP A 171 -29.19 0.60 -14.66
N SER A 172 -28.16 1.43 -14.86
CA SER A 172 -28.36 2.84 -15.21
C SER A 172 -28.94 3.02 -16.63
N THR A 173 -30.06 3.74 -16.71
CA THR A 173 -30.92 3.83 -17.91
C THR A 173 -30.25 4.40 -19.15
N LEU A 174 -29.26 5.29 -18.99
CA LEU A 174 -28.54 5.91 -20.10
C LEU A 174 -27.15 5.30 -20.27
N THR A 175 -26.28 5.43 -19.25
CA THR A 175 -24.88 5.00 -19.33
C THR A 175 -24.71 3.49 -19.35
N GLY A 176 -25.50 2.75 -18.57
CA GLY A 176 -25.52 1.30 -18.51
C GLY A 176 -26.11 0.72 -19.80
N TRP A 177 -27.24 1.26 -20.25
CA TRP A 177 -27.86 0.87 -21.52
C TRP A 177 -26.92 1.03 -22.72
N HIS A 178 -26.27 2.19 -22.85
CA HIS A 178 -25.27 2.42 -23.91
C HIS A 178 -24.11 1.43 -23.84
N CYS A 179 -23.63 1.12 -22.63
CA CYS A 179 -22.58 0.13 -22.41
C CYS A 179 -23.02 -1.27 -22.85
N CYS A 180 -24.26 -1.65 -22.53
CA CYS A 180 -24.84 -2.95 -22.84
C CYS A 180 -25.18 -3.17 -24.32
N HIS A 181 -25.49 -2.08 -25.04
CA HIS A 181 -25.89 -2.10 -26.44
C HIS A 181 -24.77 -1.68 -27.41
N GLY A 182 -23.60 -1.25 -26.92
CA GLY A 182 -22.43 -0.95 -27.75
C GLY A 182 -22.55 0.34 -28.58
N THR A 183 -23.36 1.30 -28.14
CA THR A 183 -23.73 2.50 -28.93
C THR A 183 -22.85 3.74 -28.62
N ARG A 184 -21.85 3.63 -27.74
CA ARG A 184 -20.92 4.71 -27.35
C ARG A 184 -19.49 4.18 -27.18
N GLU A 185 -18.51 5.09 -27.15
CA GLU A 185 -17.13 4.73 -26.81
C GLU A 185 -17.06 3.97 -25.48
N VAL A 186 -16.34 2.85 -25.47
CA VAL A 186 -16.25 1.95 -24.33
C VAL A 186 -15.34 2.59 -23.28
N THR A 187 -15.95 3.26 -22.30
CA THR A 187 -15.22 3.78 -21.13
C THR A 187 -14.55 2.65 -20.36
N TRP A 188 -13.52 3.00 -19.59
CA TRP A 188 -12.86 2.05 -18.69
C TRP A 188 -13.89 1.34 -17.80
N GLN A 189 -14.84 2.09 -17.22
CA GLN A 189 -15.87 1.59 -16.32
C GLN A 189 -16.82 0.61 -17.03
N CYS A 190 -17.25 0.94 -18.25
CA CYS A 190 -18.04 0.03 -19.07
C CYS A 190 -17.29 -1.28 -19.36
N ARG A 191 -16.02 -1.19 -19.81
CA ARG A 191 -15.20 -2.36 -20.14
C ARG A 191 -15.05 -3.31 -18.95
N THR A 192 -14.72 -2.76 -17.78
CA THR A 192 -14.47 -3.58 -16.59
C THR A 192 -15.73 -4.10 -15.94
N SER A 193 -16.83 -3.33 -15.94
CA SER A 193 -18.13 -3.80 -15.45
C SER A 193 -18.64 -4.95 -16.31
N LEU A 194 -18.62 -4.84 -17.64
CA LEU A 194 -19.00 -5.94 -18.53
C LEU A 194 -18.08 -7.16 -18.38
N SER A 195 -16.76 -6.94 -18.28
CA SER A 195 -15.80 -8.04 -18.11
C SER A 195 -16.00 -8.78 -16.77
N ARG A 196 -16.31 -8.04 -15.69
CA ARG A 196 -16.65 -8.63 -14.39
C ARG A 196 -17.96 -9.40 -14.48
N ALA A 197 -19.00 -8.81 -15.09
CA ALA A 197 -20.31 -9.45 -15.21
C ALA A 197 -20.22 -10.76 -15.98
N VAL A 198 -19.49 -10.79 -17.10
CA VAL A 198 -19.26 -12.03 -17.87
C VAL A 198 -18.50 -13.07 -17.05
N ARG A 199 -17.48 -12.67 -16.26
CA ARG A 199 -16.78 -13.60 -15.36
C ARG A 199 -17.69 -14.14 -14.26
N ASN A 200 -18.53 -13.31 -13.66
CA ASN A 200 -19.47 -13.72 -12.62
C ASN A 200 -20.50 -14.70 -13.17
N ALA A 201 -21.08 -14.41 -14.34
CA ALA A 201 -22.01 -15.30 -15.02
C ALA A 201 -21.35 -16.64 -15.40
N LYS A 202 -20.13 -16.64 -15.96
CA LYS A 202 -19.35 -17.86 -16.22
C LYS A 202 -18.97 -18.62 -14.94
N GLY A 203 -18.85 -17.91 -13.82
CA GLY A 203 -18.61 -18.47 -12.49
C GLY A 203 -19.87 -19.00 -11.78
N GLY A 204 -21.05 -18.93 -12.42
CA GLY A 204 -22.31 -19.47 -11.90
C GLY A 204 -23.22 -18.48 -11.17
N ASP A 205 -22.98 -17.17 -11.27
CA ASP A 205 -23.90 -16.15 -10.74
C ASP A 205 -25.15 -16.04 -11.63
N ALA A 206 -26.18 -16.82 -11.28
CA ALA A 206 -27.42 -16.94 -12.06
C ALA A 206 -28.22 -15.63 -12.16
N GLU A 207 -28.07 -14.72 -11.19
CA GLU A 207 -28.74 -13.40 -11.21
C GLU A 207 -28.08 -12.51 -12.27
N VAL A 208 -26.75 -12.44 -12.26
CA VAL A 208 -25.98 -11.69 -13.26
C VAL A 208 -26.16 -12.30 -14.66
N GLU A 209 -26.15 -13.63 -14.77
CA GLU A 209 -26.36 -14.31 -16.05
C GLU A 209 -27.72 -13.97 -16.68
N LYS A 210 -28.80 -13.96 -15.87
CA LYS A 210 -30.14 -13.57 -16.32
C LYS A 210 -30.18 -12.13 -16.79
N LEU A 211 -29.62 -11.20 -16.00
CA LEU A 211 -29.56 -9.79 -16.34
C LEU A 211 -28.80 -9.57 -17.67
N LEU A 212 -27.65 -10.22 -17.85
CA LEU A 212 -26.87 -10.07 -19.08
C LEU A 212 -27.63 -10.58 -20.31
N ARG A 213 -28.31 -11.72 -20.20
CA ARG A 213 -29.10 -12.27 -21.32
C ARG A 213 -30.33 -11.42 -21.66
N ALA A 214 -30.98 -10.84 -20.66
CA ALA A 214 -32.20 -10.07 -20.85
C ALA A 214 -31.92 -8.65 -21.35
N GLU A 215 -30.89 -8.00 -20.81
CA GLU A 215 -30.73 -6.54 -20.93
C GLU A 215 -29.41 -6.11 -21.59
N CYS A 216 -28.48 -7.04 -21.82
CA CYS A 216 -27.10 -6.71 -22.20
C CYS A 216 -26.58 -7.53 -23.39
N PRO A 217 -27.00 -7.25 -24.64
CA PRO A 217 -26.68 -8.07 -25.81
C PRO A 217 -25.17 -8.23 -26.05
N VAL A 218 -24.36 -7.17 -25.82
CA VAL A 218 -22.90 -7.22 -25.99
C VAL A 218 -22.25 -8.20 -25.01
N ALA A 219 -22.75 -8.29 -23.78
CA ALA A 219 -22.24 -9.24 -22.79
C ALA A 219 -22.80 -10.64 -23.01
N ALA A 220 -24.08 -10.77 -23.37
CA ALA A 220 -24.72 -12.03 -23.70
C ALA A 220 -23.97 -12.78 -24.82
N ALA A 221 -23.52 -12.06 -25.85
CA ALA A 221 -22.70 -12.62 -26.93
C ALA A 221 -21.41 -13.30 -26.40
N ARG A 222 -20.81 -12.79 -25.32
CA ARG A 222 -19.58 -13.32 -24.72
C ARG A 222 -19.80 -14.52 -23.78
N LEU A 223 -21.06 -14.83 -23.48
CA LEU A 223 -21.47 -16.00 -22.69
C LEU A 223 -21.68 -17.24 -23.54
N THR A 224 -21.73 -17.10 -24.87
CA THR A 224 -21.72 -18.26 -25.77
C THR A 224 -20.39 -19.01 -25.63
N PRO A 225 -20.42 -20.36 -25.71
CA PRO A 225 -19.25 -21.21 -25.49
C PRO A 225 -18.10 -20.91 -26.45
#